data_AF-A0AAU8FH29-F1
#
_entry.id   AF-A0AAU8FH29-F1
#
_cell.length_a   1.000
_cell.length_b   1.000
_cell.length_c   1.000
_cell.angle_alpha   90.00
_cell.angle_beta   90.00
_cell.angle_gamma   90.00
#
_symmetry.space_group_name_H-M   'P 1'
#
loop_
_entity.id
_entity.type
_entity.pdbx_description
1 polymer ?
#
loop_
_entity_poly.entity_id
_entity_poly.type
_entity_poly.pdbx_seq_one_letter_code
_entity_poly.pdbx_strand_id
1 'polypeptide(L)'
;MFANTLKPDLNWGALFLRLFLALVLFPHGAQKMLGWFNGFGFEGSMQYFTGQRGLPWIIGFLVIVIEFFGPLALILGVAVRLSAAAIAVVMTGIIVTTFHDHFFMDWFGNQHVEGMEFFLLAIGMAITLVFTGGGAYAVDRLRERQASPAA
;
A
#
# COMPACT_ATOMS: atom_id res chain seq x y z
N MET A 1 5.62 7.52 -37.69
CA MET A 1 4.20 7.56 -37.27
C MET A 1 4.12 7.47 -35.75
N PHE A 2 4.58 8.49 -35.01
CA PHE A 2 4.37 8.61 -33.55
C PHE A 2 4.35 10.09 -33.12
N ALA A 3 3.74 10.93 -33.95
CA ALA A 3 3.39 12.30 -33.56
C ALA A 3 1.90 12.30 -33.22
N ASN A 4 1.58 12.01 -31.95
CA ASN A 4 0.37 12.46 -31.24
C ASN A 4 0.24 11.71 -29.91
N THR A 5 0.50 12.39 -28.80
CA THR A 5 -0.25 12.26 -27.53
C THR A 5 0.30 13.24 -26.48
N LEU A 6 0.48 14.51 -26.88
CA LEU A 6 0.51 15.62 -25.92
C LEU A 6 -0.93 16.04 -25.56
N LYS A 7 -1.76 15.06 -25.21
CA LYS A 7 -2.80 15.25 -24.21
C LYS A 7 -2.36 14.34 -23.06
N PRO A 8 -2.01 14.90 -21.90
CA PRO A 8 -1.80 14.06 -20.76
C PRO A 8 -3.17 13.59 -20.34
N ASP A 9 -3.60 12.43 -20.85
CA ASP A 9 -4.80 11.78 -20.38
C ASP A 9 -4.66 11.68 -18.87
N LEU A 10 -5.52 12.42 -18.17
CA LEU A 10 -5.52 12.42 -16.73
C LEU A 10 -5.98 11.02 -16.36
N ASN A 11 -5.04 10.14 -16.01
CA ASN A 11 -5.38 8.76 -15.66
C ASN A 11 -6.03 8.79 -14.28
N TRP A 12 -7.35 9.03 -14.30
CA TRP A 12 -8.23 9.07 -13.15
C TRP A 12 -8.32 7.69 -12.49
N GLY A 13 -8.21 6.60 -13.26
CA GLY A 13 -8.18 5.24 -12.72
C GLY A 13 -7.04 5.05 -11.73
N ALA A 14 -5.81 5.42 -12.12
CA ALA A 14 -4.65 5.38 -11.22
C ALA A 14 -4.79 6.33 -10.01
N LEU A 15 -5.48 7.48 -10.16
CA LEU A 15 -5.81 8.35 -9.03
C LEU A 15 -6.74 7.67 -8.02
N PHE A 16 -7.83 7.06 -8.48
CA PHE A 16 -8.76 6.40 -7.57
C PHE A 16 -8.09 5.18 -6.92
N LEU A 17 -7.35 4.39 -7.68
CA LEU A 17 -6.60 3.26 -7.13
C LEU A 17 -5.65 3.70 -6.02
N ARG A 18 -4.85 4.77 -6.21
CA ARG A 18 -3.92 5.23 -5.16
C ARG A 18 -4.66 5.77 -3.93
N LEU A 19 -5.73 6.54 -4.13
CA LEU A 19 -6.46 7.15 -3.02
C LEU A 19 -7.21 6.10 -2.19
N PHE A 20 -7.91 5.15 -2.82
CA PHE A 20 -8.68 4.14 -2.10
C PHE A 20 -7.77 3.08 -1.46
N LEU A 21 -6.70 2.65 -2.15
CA LEU A 21 -5.70 1.77 -1.53
C LEU A 21 -5.07 2.43 -0.30
N ALA A 22 -4.71 3.71 -0.41
CA ALA A 22 -4.13 4.44 0.71
C ALA A 22 -5.14 4.72 1.85
N LEU A 23 -6.38 5.09 1.51
CA LEU A 23 -7.45 5.35 2.48
C LEU A 23 -7.67 4.16 3.40
N VAL A 24 -7.64 2.96 2.83
CA VAL A 24 -7.87 1.72 3.58
C VAL A 24 -6.62 1.28 4.35
N LEU A 25 -5.43 1.40 3.77
CA LEU A 25 -4.19 0.95 4.43
C LEU A 25 -3.66 1.91 5.49
N PHE A 26 -3.88 3.22 5.33
CA PHE A 26 -3.34 4.23 6.24
C PHE A 26 -3.78 4.03 7.70
N PRO A 27 -5.05 3.73 8.01
CA PRO A 27 -5.47 3.40 9.37
C PRO A 27 -4.66 2.26 10.01
N HIS A 28 -4.34 1.20 9.26
CA HIS A 28 -3.53 0.08 9.76
C HIS A 28 -2.08 0.49 10.04
N GLY A 29 -1.49 1.29 9.14
CA GLY A 29 -0.18 1.89 9.38
C GLY A 29 -0.17 2.82 10.60
N ALA A 30 -1.21 3.63 10.78
CA ALA A 30 -1.33 4.57 11.89
C ALA A 30 -1.56 3.84 13.23
N GLN A 31 -2.30 2.73 13.24
CA GLN A 31 -2.40 1.83 14.40
C GLN A 31 -1.01 1.33 14.83
N LYS A 32 -0.22 0.90 13.85
CA LYS A 32 1.10 0.30 14.09
C LYS A 32 2.18 1.31 14.44
N MET A 33 2.17 2.48 13.81
CA MET A 33 3.19 3.51 14.00
C MET A 33 2.86 4.42 15.19
N LEU A 34 1.64 4.94 15.24
CA LEU A 34 1.24 6.03 16.13
C LEU A 34 0.30 5.60 17.27
N GLY A 35 -0.23 4.38 17.23
CA GLY A 35 -1.20 3.89 18.21
C GLY A 35 -2.60 4.49 18.02
N TRP A 36 -2.88 5.07 16.85
CA TRP A 36 -4.22 5.59 16.53
C TRP A 36 -5.24 4.46 16.48
N PHE A 37 -6.53 4.79 16.59
CA PHE A 37 -7.62 3.81 16.51
C PHE A 37 -7.49 2.64 17.51
N ASN A 38 -7.01 2.94 18.73
CA ASN A 38 -6.72 1.95 19.77
C ASN A 38 -5.68 0.90 19.33
N GLY A 39 -4.76 1.27 18.43
CA GLY A 39 -3.67 0.41 17.98
C GLY A 39 -2.52 0.33 19.00
N PHE A 40 -1.63 -0.64 18.79
CA PHE A 40 -0.52 -0.92 19.72
C PHE A 40 0.59 0.15 19.73
N GLY A 41 0.64 1.03 18.72
CA GLY A 41 1.75 1.96 18.53
C GLY A 41 3.05 1.25 18.17
N PHE A 42 4.10 2.02 17.90
CA PHE A 42 5.36 1.47 17.36
C PHE A 42 5.97 0.40 18.26
N GLU A 43 6.09 0.69 19.56
CA GLU A 43 6.71 -0.24 20.51
C GLU A 43 5.89 -1.53 20.67
N GLY A 44 4.58 -1.43 20.88
CA GLY A 44 3.70 -2.58 21.00
C GLY A 44 3.65 -3.42 19.72
N SER A 45 3.68 -2.78 18.55
CA SER A 45 3.74 -3.48 17.26
C SER A 45 5.06 -4.21 17.05
N MET A 46 6.18 -3.60 17.42
CA MET A 46 7.49 -4.25 17.38
C MET A 46 7.58 -5.45 18.34
N GLN A 47 7.05 -5.31 19.55
CA GLN A 47 6.96 -6.42 20.51
C GLN A 47 6.07 -7.55 19.99
N TYR A 48 4.94 -7.22 19.35
CA TYR A 48 4.07 -8.20 18.71
C TYR A 48 4.81 -8.97 17.61
N PHE A 49 5.46 -8.25 16.68
CA PHE A 49 6.14 -8.88 15.55
C PHE A 49 7.36 -9.70 15.97
N THR A 50 8.19 -9.17 16.86
CA THR A 50 9.44 -9.85 17.26
C THR A 50 9.24 -10.90 18.34
N GLY A 51 8.31 -10.65 19.27
CA GLY A 51 8.02 -11.56 20.38
C GLY A 51 6.99 -12.62 20.01
N GLN A 52 5.76 -12.19 19.67
CA GLN A 52 4.66 -13.13 19.46
C GLN A 52 4.74 -13.83 18.09
N ARG A 53 5.14 -13.10 17.04
CA ARG A 53 5.26 -13.66 15.68
C ARG A 53 6.66 -14.15 15.35
N GLY A 54 7.66 -13.90 16.19
CA GLY A 54 9.04 -14.34 15.97
C GLY A 54 9.71 -13.78 14.71
N LEU A 55 9.21 -12.67 14.16
CA LEU A 55 9.79 -12.05 12.97
C LEU A 55 11.14 -11.40 13.32
N PRO A 56 12.13 -11.44 12.41
CA PRO A 56 13.33 -10.62 12.56
C PRO A 56 12.93 -9.14 12.69
N TRP A 57 13.57 -8.42 13.62
CA TRP A 57 13.22 -7.03 13.94
C TRP A 57 13.15 -6.13 12.70
N ILE A 58 14.05 -6.34 11.74
CA ILE A 58 14.10 -5.56 10.51
C ILE A 58 12.85 -5.76 9.65
N ILE A 59 12.28 -6.96 9.63
CA ILE A 59 11.05 -7.26 8.88
C ILE A 59 9.86 -6.58 9.56
N GLY A 60 9.72 -6.71 10.88
CA GLY A 60 8.68 -6.03 11.64
C GLY A 60 8.75 -4.51 11.47
N PHE A 61 9.96 -3.94 11.55
CA PHE A 61 10.21 -2.52 11.32
C PHE A 61 9.78 -2.09 9.91
N LEU A 62 10.19 -2.82 8.87
CA LEU A 62 9.83 -2.52 7.49
C LEU A 62 8.32 -2.58 7.26
N VAL A 63 7.62 -3.56 7.85
CA VAL A 63 6.15 -3.64 7.78
C VAL A 63 5.51 -2.36 8.33
N ILE A 64 5.92 -1.91 9.52
CA ILE A 64 5.36 -0.69 10.15
C ILE A 64 5.63 0.54 9.27
N VAL A 65 6.87 0.71 8.80
CA VAL A 65 7.28 1.85 7.98
C VAL A 65 6.53 1.86 6.65
N ILE A 66 6.45 0.72 5.96
CA ILE A 66 5.78 0.61 4.66
C ILE A 66 4.27 0.86 4.80
N GLU A 67 3.61 0.25 5.79
CA GLU A 67 2.17 0.43 5.97
C GLU A 67 1.79 1.85 6.41
N PHE A 68 2.69 2.58 7.05
CA PHE A 68 2.44 3.98 7.42
C PHE A 68 2.80 4.95 6.29
N PHE A 69 4.04 4.93 5.80
CA PHE A 69 4.52 5.91 4.83
C PHE A 69 4.13 5.56 3.39
N GLY A 70 3.92 4.29 3.05
CA GLY A 70 3.48 3.85 1.72
C GLY A 70 2.15 4.49 1.31
N PRO A 71 1.07 4.36 2.10
CA PRO A 71 -0.20 5.05 1.85
C PRO A 71 -0.07 6.58 1.75
N LEU A 72 0.74 7.21 2.61
CA LEU A 72 1.00 8.66 2.52
C LEU A 72 1.66 9.04 1.19
N ALA A 73 2.67 8.27 0.76
CA ALA A 73 3.33 8.46 -0.53
C ALA A 73 2.35 8.27 -1.71
N LEU A 74 1.43 7.30 -1.62
CA LEU A 74 0.37 7.10 -2.61
C LEU A 74 -0.63 8.28 -2.67
N ILE A 75 -1.03 8.84 -1.52
CA ILE A 75 -1.90 10.03 -1.45
C ILE A 75 -1.23 11.24 -2.10
N LEU A 76 0.06 11.45 -1.81
CA LEU A 76 0.84 12.54 -2.39
C LEU A 76 1.21 12.27 -3.86
N GLY A 77 1.13 11.01 -4.31
CA GLY A 77 1.55 10.60 -5.63
C GLY A 77 3.07 10.75 -5.83
N VAL A 78 3.84 10.45 -4.78
CA VAL A 78 5.31 10.44 -4.77
C VAL A 78 5.81 9.00 -4.72
N ALA A 79 6.81 8.66 -5.53
CA ALA A 79 7.39 7.32 -5.62
C ALA A 79 6.31 6.22 -5.71
N VAL A 80 5.27 6.44 -6.53
CA VAL A 80 4.06 5.60 -6.52
C VAL A 80 4.37 4.14 -6.82
N ARG A 81 5.21 3.89 -7.84
CA ARG A 81 5.58 2.52 -8.22
C ARG A 81 6.30 1.78 -7.10
N LEU A 82 7.22 2.45 -6.43
CA LEU A 82 7.99 1.88 -5.31
C LEU A 82 7.07 1.61 -4.11
N SER A 83 6.23 2.58 -3.74
CA SER A 83 5.29 2.46 -2.62
C SER A 83 4.28 1.33 -2.86
N ALA A 84 3.74 1.24 -4.08
CA ALA A 84 2.82 0.17 -4.47
C ALA A 84 3.51 -1.21 -4.46
N ALA A 85 4.74 -1.32 -4.97
CA ALA A 85 5.48 -2.58 -4.92
C ALA A 85 5.74 -3.03 -3.48
N ALA A 86 6.15 -2.10 -2.60
CA ALA A 86 6.38 -2.39 -1.19
C ALA A 86 5.08 -2.85 -0.49
N ILE A 87 3.96 -2.17 -0.75
CA ILE A 87 2.64 -2.57 -0.23
C ILE A 87 2.27 -3.97 -0.71
N ALA A 88 2.45 -4.29 -2.01
CA ALA A 88 2.15 -5.61 -2.53
C ALA A 88 2.94 -6.70 -1.80
N VAL A 89 4.25 -6.47 -1.55
CA VAL A 89 5.09 -7.40 -0.78
C VAL A 89 4.58 -7.59 0.64
N VAL A 90 4.19 -6.52 1.33
CA VAL A 90 3.63 -6.60 2.69
C VAL A 90 2.32 -7.41 2.70
N MET A 91 1.39 -7.12 1.77
CA MET A 91 0.12 -7.84 1.67
C MET A 91 0.34 -9.34 1.38
N THR A 92 1.27 -9.67 0.49
CA THR A 92 1.64 -11.07 0.22
C THR A 92 2.24 -11.74 1.45
N GLY A 93 3.14 -11.06 2.18
CA GLY A 93 3.70 -11.57 3.43
C GLY A 93 2.63 -11.84 4.49
N ILE A 94 1.63 -10.96 4.59
CA ILE A 94 0.50 -11.12 5.51
C ILE A 94 -0.34 -12.37 5.16
N ILE A 95 -0.66 -12.59 3.88
CA ILE A 95 -1.36 -13.81 3.43
C ILE A 95 -0.55 -15.05 3.82
N VAL A 96 0.72 -15.11 3.40
CA VAL A 96 1.57 -16.31 3.57
C VAL A 96 1.79 -16.65 5.05
N THR A 97 1.86 -15.64 5.93
CA THR A 97 2.18 -15.86 7.34
C THR A 97 0.97 -15.98 8.26
N THR A 98 -0.20 -15.44 7.88
CA THR A 98 -1.32 -15.26 8.81
C THR A 98 -2.67 -15.69 8.26
N PHE A 99 -3.00 -15.31 7.02
CA PHE A 99 -4.36 -15.43 6.48
C PHE A 99 -4.41 -16.36 5.27
N HIS A 100 -3.79 -17.54 5.36
CA HIS A 100 -3.75 -18.52 4.26
C HIS A 100 -4.77 -19.65 4.40
N ASP A 101 -5.48 -19.74 5.51
CA ASP A 101 -6.34 -20.88 5.83
C ASP A 101 -7.63 -20.93 5.01
N HIS A 102 -8.16 -19.77 4.61
CA HIS A 102 -9.40 -19.68 3.84
C HIS A 102 -9.51 -18.39 3.02
N PHE A 103 -10.42 -18.40 2.06
CA PHE A 103 -10.55 -17.31 1.08
C PHE A 103 -11.30 -16.07 1.62
N PHE A 104 -12.52 -16.27 2.11
CA PHE A 104 -13.47 -15.20 2.43
C PHE A 104 -13.14 -14.48 3.74
N MET A 105 -13.38 -13.16 3.81
CA MET A 105 -13.36 -12.45 5.10
C MET A 105 -14.35 -13.07 6.09
N ASP A 106 -14.03 -13.03 7.38
CA ASP A 106 -14.87 -13.52 8.45
C ASP A 106 -15.86 -12.45 8.93
N TRP A 107 -16.74 -12.03 8.03
CA TRP A 107 -17.73 -10.98 8.30
C TRP A 107 -18.65 -11.28 9.50
N PHE A 108 -18.80 -12.55 9.88
CA PHE A 108 -19.70 -13.00 10.94
C PHE A 108 -18.99 -13.43 12.23
N GLY A 109 -17.65 -13.37 12.29
CA GLY A 109 -16.89 -13.76 13.48
C GLY A 109 -16.93 -15.27 13.79
N ASN A 110 -17.14 -16.10 12.76
CA ASN A 110 -17.25 -17.56 12.90
C ASN A 110 -15.89 -18.27 12.73
N GLN A 111 -14.85 -17.53 12.36
CA GLN A 111 -13.49 -18.02 12.15
C GLN A 111 -12.54 -17.45 13.21
N HIS A 112 -11.37 -18.09 13.34
CA HIS A 112 -10.34 -17.66 14.29
C HIS A 112 -9.48 -16.51 13.74
N VAL A 113 -9.44 -16.38 12.41
CA VAL A 113 -8.70 -15.37 11.66
C VAL A 113 -9.52 -14.95 10.45
N GLU A 114 -9.23 -13.78 9.89
CA GLU A 114 -9.81 -13.33 8.61
C GLU A 114 -9.33 -14.17 7.42
N GLY A 115 -10.01 -14.07 6.28
CA GLY A 115 -9.55 -14.68 5.03
C GLY A 115 -8.52 -13.84 4.26
N MET A 116 -8.18 -14.29 3.04
CA MET A 116 -7.23 -13.59 2.16
C MET A 116 -7.85 -12.59 1.17
N GLU A 117 -9.18 -12.60 0.98
CA GLU A 117 -9.91 -11.83 -0.06
C GLU A 117 -9.52 -10.34 -0.13
N PHE A 118 -9.50 -9.66 1.03
CA PHE A 118 -9.11 -8.25 1.14
C PHE A 118 -7.68 -7.99 0.65
N PHE A 119 -6.73 -8.83 1.07
CA PHE A 119 -5.32 -8.69 0.73
C PHE A 119 -5.09 -8.91 -0.77
N LEU A 120 -5.84 -9.83 -1.39
CA LEU A 120 -5.80 -10.03 -2.84
C LEU A 120 -6.27 -8.80 -3.62
N LEU A 121 -7.34 -8.14 -3.16
CA LEU A 121 -7.80 -6.88 -3.76
C LEU A 121 -6.73 -5.79 -3.62
N ALA A 122 -6.12 -5.66 -2.44
CA ALA A 122 -5.03 -4.71 -2.20
C ALA A 122 -3.82 -4.97 -3.13
N ILE A 123 -3.43 -6.25 -3.29
CA ILE A 123 -2.36 -6.66 -4.21
C ILE A 123 -2.71 -6.31 -5.66
N GLY A 124 -3.93 -6.60 -6.11
CA GLY A 124 -4.37 -6.28 -7.47
C GLY A 124 -4.32 -4.78 -7.77
N MET A 125 -4.75 -3.95 -6.81
CA MET A 125 -4.65 -2.49 -6.93
C MET A 125 -3.18 -2.02 -6.95
N ALA A 126 -2.35 -2.57 -6.05
CA ALA A 126 -0.94 -2.24 -5.96
C ALA A 126 -0.17 -2.60 -7.23
N ILE A 127 -0.34 -3.82 -7.75
CA ILE A 127 0.26 -4.27 -9.02
C ILE A 127 -0.18 -3.35 -10.16
N THR A 128 -1.47 -2.98 -10.21
CA THR A 128 -1.96 -2.03 -11.22
C THR A 128 -1.21 -0.70 -11.16
N LEU A 129 -0.98 -0.15 -9.96
CA LEU A 129 -0.22 1.09 -9.76
C LEU A 129 1.28 0.95 -10.08
N VAL A 130 1.88 -0.23 -9.85
CA VAL A 130 3.25 -0.53 -10.26
C VAL A 130 3.42 -0.36 -11.77
N PHE A 131 2.46 -0.80 -12.58
CA PHE A 131 2.52 -0.69 -14.04
C PHE A 131 2.04 0.66 -14.58
N THR A 132 0.93 1.17 -14.05
CA THR A 132 0.28 2.41 -14.54
C THR A 132 0.91 3.70 -13.99
N GLY A 133 1.64 3.64 -12.88
CA GLY A 133 2.24 4.81 -12.22
C GLY A 133 1.21 5.67 -11.45
N GLY A 134 1.60 6.92 -11.15
CA GLY A 134 0.84 7.79 -10.23
C GLY A 134 -0.45 8.41 -10.74
N GLY A 135 -0.72 8.35 -12.05
CA GLY A 135 -1.94 8.90 -12.61
C GLY A 135 -2.11 10.41 -12.45
N ALA A 136 -3.36 10.86 -12.40
CA ALA A 136 -3.72 12.26 -12.21
C ALA A 136 -3.15 12.86 -10.91
N TYR A 137 -2.66 14.11 -10.98
CA TYR A 137 -2.17 14.90 -9.84
C TYR A 137 -1.01 14.27 -9.04
N ALA A 138 -0.32 13.26 -9.58
CA ALA A 138 0.87 12.71 -8.94
C ALA A 138 2.04 13.70 -9.05
N VAL A 139 2.74 13.91 -7.93
CA VAL A 139 3.96 14.73 -7.88
C VAL A 139 5.04 14.15 -8.80
N ASP A 140 5.15 12.81 -8.91
CA ASP A 140 6.07 12.15 -9.84
C ASP A 140 5.89 12.67 -11.28
N ARG A 141 4.63 12.82 -11.73
CA ARG A 141 4.28 13.34 -13.06
C ARG A 141 4.63 14.82 -13.22
N LEU A 142 4.49 15.63 -12.17
CA LEU A 142 4.86 17.05 -12.21
C LEU A 142 6.37 17.21 -12.41
N ARG A 143 7.18 16.36 -11.76
CA ARG A 143 8.64 16.34 -11.92
C ARG A 143 9.06 15.90 -13.32
N GLU A 144 8.45 14.85 -13.86
CA GLU A 144 8.73 14.40 -15.24
C GLU A 144 8.44 15.48 -16.28
N ARG A 145 7.34 16.23 -16.12
CA ARG A 145 7.01 17.38 -17.00
C ARG A 145 8.01 18.53 -16.90
N GLN A 146 8.55 18.80 -15.72
CA GLN A 146 9.56 19.84 -15.54
C GLN A 146 10.92 19.42 -16.09
N ALA A 147 11.25 18.13 -16.02
CA ALA A 147 12.51 17.57 -16.52
C ALA A 147 12.55 17.41 -18.05
N SER A 148 11.39 17.41 -18.71
CA SER A 148 11.27 17.50 -20.18
C SER A 148 10.86 18.92 -20.59
N PRO A 149 11.79 19.89 -20.71
CA PRO A 149 11.47 21.15 -21.36
C PRO A 149 11.04 20.85 -22.80
N ALA A 150 9.96 21.50 -23.23
CA ALA A 150 9.39 21.36 -24.57
C ALA A 150 10.50 21.47 -25.63
N ALA A 151 10.70 20.39 -26.38
CA ALA A 151 11.52 20.36 -27.58
C ALA A 151 10.78 21.04 -28.74
#